data_AF-A0A7S2Q8M2-F1
#
_entry.id   AF-A0A7S2Q8M2-F1
#
_cell.length_a   1.000
_cell.length_b   1.000
_cell.length_c   1.000
_cell.angle_alpha   90.00
_cell.angle_beta   90.00
_cell.angle_gamma   90.00
#
_symmetry.space_group_name_H-M   'P 1'
#
loop_
_entity.id
_entity.type
_entity.pdbx_description
1 polymer ?
#
loop_
_entity_poly.entity_id
_entity_poly.type
_entity_poly.pdbx_seq_one_letter_code
_entity_poly.pdbx_strand_id
1 'polypeptide(L)'
;MALPMKKVAAMKKAGAMKAGGKAMKAKKVSVIAAGRRAKSSVFSGRKEKTIGGLTKASLVKNRQGKVVSKRRSAFAKQAYTGSKIKAWADAVKAARKALGLTGFVPIGGKTAAGKALYAKAKAALSA
;
A
#
# COMPACT_ATOMS: atom_id res chain seq x y z
N MET A 1 17.97 66.99 -56.89
CA MET A 1 18.87 65.81 -56.92
C MET A 1 18.02 64.60 -56.48
N ALA A 2 17.29 63.91 -57.36
CA ALA A 2 17.76 62.85 -58.25
C ALA A 2 18.45 61.66 -57.52
N LEU A 3 17.61 60.68 -57.14
CA LEU A 3 17.73 59.19 -57.08
C LEU A 3 19.11 58.53 -57.33
N PRO A 4 19.47 57.34 -56.75
CA PRO A 4 18.62 56.13 -56.80
C PRO A 4 18.80 55.04 -55.70
N MET A 5 17.79 54.15 -55.63
CA MET A 5 17.81 52.84 -54.96
C MET A 5 18.72 51.82 -55.68
N LYS A 6 19.42 50.95 -54.94
CA LYS A 6 20.13 49.71 -55.37
C LYS A 6 20.72 49.04 -54.10
N LYS A 7 20.71 47.74 -53.78
CA LYS A 7 20.47 46.46 -54.48
C LYS A 7 20.06 45.39 -53.46
N VAL A 8 19.21 44.46 -53.87
CA VAL A 8 19.06 43.12 -53.30
C VAL A 8 20.17 42.20 -53.79
N ALA A 9 20.72 41.36 -52.89
CA ALA A 9 21.44 40.08 -53.08
C ALA A 9 22.43 39.88 -51.92
N ALA A 10 22.78 38.72 -51.39
CA ALA A 10 22.28 37.36 -51.33
C ALA A 10 23.28 36.60 -50.43
N MET A 11 22.83 35.52 -49.77
CA MET A 11 23.64 34.35 -49.35
C MET A 11 24.49 34.43 -48.06
N LYS A 12 24.05 33.70 -47.01
CA LYS A 12 24.76 32.48 -46.55
C LYS A 12 23.88 31.63 -45.63
N LYS A 13 23.83 30.35 -45.97
CA LYS A 13 23.15 29.22 -45.31
C LYS A 13 23.97 28.76 -44.09
N ALA A 14 23.26 28.14 -43.14
CA ALA A 14 23.76 27.27 -42.07
C ALA A 14 24.39 27.93 -40.83
N GLY A 15 23.77 27.70 -39.66
CA GLY A 15 24.35 28.11 -38.39
C GLY A 15 23.49 27.83 -37.16
N ALA A 16 23.32 26.55 -36.85
CA ALA A 16 23.12 26.03 -35.49
C ALA A 16 21.86 26.49 -34.71
N MET A 17 20.88 25.58 -34.68
CA MET A 17 20.18 25.27 -33.44
C MET A 17 21.16 25.21 -32.27
N LYS A 18 21.05 26.12 -31.31
CA LYS A 18 21.39 25.81 -29.92
C LYS A 18 20.29 26.37 -29.02
N ALA A 19 19.14 25.70 -29.09
CA ALA A 19 18.38 25.43 -27.88
C ALA A 19 19.29 24.59 -26.96
N GLY A 20 20.22 25.27 -26.28
CA GLY A 20 21.02 24.71 -25.20
C GLY A 20 20.13 24.52 -23.98
N GLY A 21 19.12 23.66 -24.10
CA GLY A 21 18.46 23.10 -22.94
C GLY A 21 19.56 22.43 -22.14
N LYS A 22 19.96 23.04 -21.01
CA LYS A 22 20.90 22.43 -20.08
C LYS A 22 20.36 21.03 -19.81
N ALA A 23 21.05 20.01 -20.32
CA ALA A 23 20.77 18.64 -19.99
C ALA A 23 20.95 18.56 -18.47
N MET A 24 19.84 18.65 -17.74
CA MET A 24 19.81 18.48 -16.30
C MET A 24 20.38 17.10 -16.05
N LYS A 25 21.59 17.02 -15.47
CA LYS A 25 22.19 15.74 -15.07
C LYS A 25 21.12 14.94 -14.34
N ALA A 26 20.81 13.75 -14.84
CA ALA A 26 19.85 12.86 -14.22
C ALA A 26 20.22 12.71 -12.74
N LYS A 27 19.35 13.18 -11.84
CA LYS A 27 19.61 13.10 -10.40
C LYS A 27 19.73 11.63 -10.05
N LYS A 28 20.88 11.21 -9.49
CA LYS A 28 21.09 9.85 -9.00
C LYS A 28 19.99 9.53 -7.97
N VAL A 29 19.04 8.69 -8.36
CA VAL A 29 17.96 8.27 -7.48
C VAL A 29 18.58 7.49 -6.33
N SER A 30 18.24 7.85 -5.08
CA SER A 30 18.77 7.14 -3.92
C SER A 30 18.40 5.65 -3.98
N VAL A 31 19.41 4.79 -3.84
CA VAL A 31 19.26 3.32 -3.75
C VAL A 31 18.44 2.93 -2.51
N ILE A 32 18.61 3.69 -1.43
CA ILE A 32 17.93 3.48 -0.16
C ILE A 32 16.59 4.24 -0.13
N ALA A 33 15.53 3.53 0.23
CA ALA A 33 14.18 4.04 0.40
C ALA A 33 13.95 4.54 1.84
N ALA A 34 13.60 5.82 1.93
CA ALA A 34 13.28 6.51 3.17
C ALA A 34 11.81 6.94 3.22
N GLY A 35 11.33 7.23 4.43
CA GLY A 35 10.00 7.79 4.69
C GLY A 35 8.84 6.78 4.61
N ARG A 36 7.61 7.32 4.70
CA ARG A 36 6.36 6.53 4.83
C ARG A 36 6.15 5.51 3.72
N ARG A 37 6.60 5.81 2.50
CA ARG A 37 6.43 4.96 1.31
C ARG A 37 7.61 4.02 1.06
N ALA A 38 8.60 3.95 1.94
CA ALA A 38 9.84 3.20 1.71
C ALA A 38 9.60 1.75 1.25
N LYS A 39 8.77 0.99 1.98
CA LYS A 39 8.45 -0.41 1.65
C LYS A 39 7.73 -0.53 0.30
N SER A 40 6.83 0.41 -0.02
CA SER A 40 6.12 0.42 -1.31
C SER A 40 7.07 0.75 -2.48
N SER A 41 7.98 1.72 -2.29
CA SER A 41 9.00 2.07 -3.28
C SER A 41 9.96 0.92 -3.57
N VAL A 42 10.35 0.15 -2.55
CA VAL A 42 11.17 -1.06 -2.73
C VAL A 42 10.38 -2.18 -3.42
N PHE A 43 9.13 -2.39 -2.99
CA PHE A 43 8.29 -3.43 -3.58
C PHE A 43 7.97 -3.19 -5.07
N SER A 44 7.80 -1.92 -5.45
CA SER A 44 7.64 -1.50 -6.85
C SER A 44 8.94 -1.45 -7.66
N GLY A 45 10.10 -1.73 -7.05
CA GLY A 45 11.39 -1.75 -7.73
C GLY A 45 11.99 -0.38 -8.01
N ARG A 46 11.40 0.72 -7.50
CA ARG A 46 11.95 2.08 -7.66
C ARG A 46 13.24 2.29 -6.86
N LYS A 47 13.47 1.44 -5.86
CA LYS A 47 14.59 1.46 -4.92
C LYS A 47 14.96 0.04 -4.53
N GLU A 48 16.19 -0.19 -4.12
CA GLU A 48 16.71 -1.53 -3.86
C GLU A 48 16.38 -2.01 -2.43
N LYS A 49 16.61 -1.16 -1.43
CA LYS A 49 16.43 -1.48 0.00
C LYS A 49 15.84 -0.34 0.79
N THR A 50 15.15 -0.62 1.89
CA THR A 50 14.72 0.41 2.86
C THR A 50 15.89 0.82 3.78
N ILE A 51 15.75 1.90 4.54
CA ILE A 51 16.71 2.28 5.60
C ILE A 51 17.03 1.09 6.53
N GLY A 52 16.02 0.31 6.91
CA GLY A 52 16.19 -0.90 7.74
C GLY A 52 16.59 -2.17 6.97
N GLY A 53 17.18 -2.04 5.77
CA GLY A 53 17.74 -3.17 5.02
C GLY A 53 16.75 -4.09 4.30
N LEU A 54 15.43 -3.87 4.42
CA LEU A 54 14.44 -4.72 3.73
C LEU A 54 14.51 -4.56 2.20
N THR A 55 14.64 -5.68 1.49
CA THR A 55 14.59 -5.79 0.03
C THR A 55 13.21 -6.25 -0.44
N LYS A 56 12.98 -6.23 -1.76
CA LYS A 56 11.72 -6.68 -2.37
C LYS A 56 11.37 -8.12 -1.99
N ALA A 57 12.37 -9.02 -1.91
CA ALA A 57 12.18 -10.43 -1.55
C ALA A 57 11.60 -10.62 -0.14
N SER A 58 11.90 -9.71 0.79
CA SER A 58 11.44 -9.76 2.18
C SER A 58 10.09 -9.07 2.41
N LEU A 59 9.47 -8.49 1.36
CA LEU A 59 8.22 -7.75 1.42
C LEU A 59 7.06 -8.53 0.79
N VAL A 60 5.85 -8.26 1.26
CA VAL A 60 4.60 -8.84 0.76
C VAL A 60 3.46 -7.83 0.89
N LYS A 61 2.49 -7.89 -0.04
CA LYS A 61 1.27 -7.08 0.00
C LYS A 61 0.19 -7.81 0.80
N ASN A 62 -0.40 -7.15 1.80
CA ASN A 62 -1.52 -7.71 2.56
C ASN A 62 -2.85 -7.56 1.81
N ARG A 63 -3.95 -8.13 2.34
CA ARG A 63 -5.28 -8.04 1.73
C ARG A 63 -5.79 -6.60 1.57
N GLN A 64 -5.40 -5.69 2.47
CA GLN A 64 -5.75 -4.26 2.42
C GLN A 64 -4.83 -3.46 1.48
N GLY A 65 -3.93 -4.12 0.76
CA GLY A 65 -3.01 -3.49 -0.19
C GLY A 65 -1.76 -2.84 0.41
N LYS A 66 -1.56 -2.93 1.72
CA LYS A 66 -0.38 -2.41 2.42
C LYS A 66 0.80 -3.37 2.27
N VAL A 67 1.97 -2.81 1.91
CA VAL A 67 3.23 -3.56 1.85
C VAL A 67 3.84 -3.70 3.25
N VAL A 68 4.00 -4.93 3.70
CA VAL A 68 4.56 -5.31 5.00
C VAL A 68 5.72 -6.28 4.82
N SER A 69 6.52 -6.53 5.86
CA SER A 69 7.55 -7.57 5.79
C SER A 69 6.91 -8.96 5.91
N LYS A 70 7.44 -9.93 5.16
CA LYS A 70 7.00 -11.34 5.20
C LYS A 70 7.07 -11.90 6.61
N ARG A 71 8.19 -11.65 7.31
CA ARG A 71 8.39 -12.05 8.71
C ARG A 71 7.29 -11.53 9.63
N ARG A 72 6.94 -10.25 9.53
CA ARG A 72 5.86 -9.65 10.35
C ARG A 72 4.50 -10.25 10.02
N SER A 73 4.24 -10.51 8.73
CA SER A 73 2.99 -11.15 8.32
C SER A 73 2.87 -12.58 8.85
N ALA A 74 3.95 -13.36 8.82
CA ALA A 74 3.96 -14.74 9.33
C ALA A 74 3.75 -14.77 10.85
N PHE A 75 4.49 -13.94 11.58
CA PHE A 75 4.34 -13.80 13.03
C PHE A 75 2.90 -13.43 13.43
N ALA A 76 2.29 -12.46 12.74
CA ALA A 76 0.91 -12.06 13.05
C ALA A 76 -0.11 -13.19 12.81
N LYS A 77 0.10 -14.02 11.78
CA LYS A 77 -0.76 -15.19 11.51
C LYS A 77 -0.61 -16.27 12.58
N GLN A 78 0.62 -16.54 13.01
CA GLN A 78 0.91 -17.50 14.08
C GLN A 78 0.29 -17.03 15.40
N ALA A 79 0.50 -15.76 15.77
CA ALA A 79 -0.07 -15.17 16.97
C ALA A 79 -1.61 -15.24 16.98
N TYR A 80 -2.26 -15.03 15.83
CA TYR A 80 -3.72 -15.16 15.74
C TYR A 80 -4.20 -16.61 15.91
N THR A 81 -3.49 -17.57 15.35
CA THR A 81 -3.91 -18.99 15.33
C THR A 81 -4.02 -19.59 16.73
N GLY A 82 -3.09 -19.26 17.64
CA GLY A 82 -3.11 -19.71 19.03
C GLY A 82 -3.85 -18.76 19.99
N SER A 83 -4.46 -17.68 19.50
CA SER A 83 -5.06 -16.66 20.36
C SER A 83 -6.46 -17.06 20.84
N LYS A 84 -6.78 -16.70 22.08
CA LYS A 84 -8.15 -16.76 22.63
C LYS A 84 -9.15 -15.97 21.77
N ILE A 85 -8.68 -14.97 21.01
CA ILE A 85 -9.48 -14.18 20.09
C ILE A 85 -10.02 -15.04 18.94
N LYS A 86 -9.22 -15.95 18.39
CA LYS A 86 -9.67 -16.86 17.34
C LYS A 86 -10.75 -17.81 17.87
N ALA A 87 -10.53 -18.40 19.03
CA ALA A 87 -11.51 -19.28 19.67
C ALA A 87 -12.85 -18.55 19.89
N TRP A 88 -12.80 -17.32 20.44
CA TRP A 88 -13.99 -16.50 20.61
C TRP A 88 -14.68 -16.16 19.29
N ALA A 89 -13.92 -15.77 18.26
CA ALA A 89 -14.47 -15.43 16.96
C ALA A 89 -15.16 -16.63 16.29
N ASP A 90 -14.59 -17.83 16.44
CA ASP A 90 -15.18 -19.06 15.89
C ASP A 90 -16.42 -19.50 16.69
N ALA A 91 -16.41 -19.36 18.03
CA ALA A 91 -17.57 -19.59 18.88
C ALA A 91 -18.74 -18.63 18.53
N VAL A 92 -18.45 -17.35 18.29
CA VAL A 92 -19.46 -16.37 17.86
C VAL A 92 -20.02 -16.73 16.48
N LYS A 93 -19.19 -17.16 15.52
CA LYS A 93 -19.67 -17.62 14.20
C LYS A 93 -20.60 -18.83 14.34
N ALA A 94 -20.23 -19.81 15.15
CA ALA A 94 -21.04 -20.99 15.41
C ALA A 94 -22.39 -20.61 16.07
N ALA A 95 -22.35 -19.78 17.10
CA ALA A 95 -23.54 -19.28 17.78
C ALA A 95 -24.47 -18.51 16.84
N ARG A 96 -23.90 -17.65 15.97
CA ARG A 96 -24.65 -16.87 14.99
C ARG A 96 -25.32 -17.76 13.94
N LYS A 97 -24.61 -18.79 13.45
CA LYS A 97 -25.17 -19.80 12.53
C LYS A 97 -26.30 -20.58 13.20
N ALA A 98 -26.11 -21.00 14.44
CA ALA A 98 -27.10 -21.76 15.19
C ALA A 98 -28.35 -20.96 15.59
N LEU A 99 -28.27 -19.63 15.61
CA LEU A 99 -29.40 -18.73 15.88
C LEU A 99 -30.01 -18.13 14.60
N GLY A 100 -29.47 -18.45 13.41
CA GLY A 100 -29.99 -17.94 12.13
C GLY A 100 -29.94 -16.42 11.97
N LEU A 101 -29.07 -15.73 12.71
CA LEU A 101 -29.06 -14.26 12.73
C LEU A 101 -28.48 -13.69 11.43
N THR A 102 -29.26 -12.86 10.74
CA THR A 102 -28.88 -12.09 9.55
C THR A 102 -28.68 -10.61 9.90
N GLY A 103 -27.96 -9.87 9.06
CA GLY A 103 -27.66 -8.45 9.33
C GLY A 103 -26.74 -8.24 10.54
N PHE A 104 -26.75 -7.01 11.07
CA PHE A 104 -25.96 -6.61 12.22
C PHE A 104 -26.72 -6.91 13.52
N VAL A 105 -26.11 -7.66 14.44
CA VAL A 105 -26.64 -7.91 15.78
C VAL A 105 -25.54 -7.63 16.80
N PRO A 106 -25.75 -6.69 17.75
CA PRO A 106 -24.75 -6.39 18.78
C PRO A 106 -24.63 -7.55 19.76
N ILE A 107 -23.41 -8.07 19.95
CA ILE A 107 -23.12 -9.12 20.93
C ILE A 107 -23.33 -8.54 22.34
N GLY A 108 -24.25 -9.13 23.12
CA GLY A 108 -24.57 -8.66 24.48
C GLY A 108 -25.32 -7.33 24.53
N GLY A 109 -25.91 -6.88 23.41
CA GLY A 109 -26.66 -5.61 23.35
C GLY A 109 -28.00 -5.64 24.10
N LYS A 110 -28.76 -4.55 24.00
CA LYS A 110 -30.08 -4.40 24.65
C LYS A 110 -31.14 -5.35 24.07
N THR A 111 -30.99 -5.75 22.82
CA THR A 111 -31.90 -6.67 22.10
C THR A 111 -31.81 -8.10 22.63
N ALA A 112 -32.93 -8.83 22.70
CA ALA A 112 -32.97 -10.23 23.11
C ALA A 112 -32.03 -11.12 22.28
N ALA A 113 -32.01 -10.94 20.95
CA ALA A 113 -31.12 -11.67 20.04
C ALA A 113 -29.62 -11.49 20.38
N GLY A 114 -29.22 -10.24 20.71
CA GLY A 114 -27.85 -9.92 21.10
C GLY A 114 -27.42 -10.57 22.43
N LYS A 115 -28.32 -10.60 23.42
CA LYS A 115 -28.08 -11.29 24.70
C LYS A 115 -27.96 -12.80 24.50
N ALA A 116 -28.86 -13.41 23.72
CA ALA A 116 -28.83 -14.83 23.40
C ALA A 116 -27.56 -15.24 22.65
N LEU A 117 -27.12 -14.41 21.70
CA LEU A 117 -25.87 -14.62 20.97
C LEU A 117 -24.65 -14.65 21.89
N TYR A 118 -24.57 -13.71 22.84
CA TYR A 118 -23.47 -13.67 23.81
C TYR A 118 -23.48 -14.89 24.73
N ALA A 119 -24.64 -15.25 25.29
CA ALA A 119 -24.75 -16.43 26.15
C ALA A 119 -24.33 -17.72 25.43
N LYS A 120 -24.80 -17.92 24.19
CA LYS A 120 -24.45 -19.09 23.38
C LYS A 120 -22.98 -19.11 22.96
N ALA A 121 -22.41 -17.97 22.58
CA ALA A 121 -20.99 -17.86 22.24
C ALA A 121 -20.09 -18.11 23.46
N LYS A 122 -20.49 -17.64 24.66
CA LYS A 122 -19.76 -17.88 25.91
C LYS A 122 -19.79 -19.37 26.28
N ALA A 123 -20.96 -20.00 26.19
CA ALA A 123 -21.08 -21.44 26.41
C ALA A 123 -20.22 -22.25 25.43
N ALA A 124 -20.18 -21.88 24.15
CA ALA A 124 -19.36 -22.54 23.13
C ALA A 124 -17.85 -22.26 23.24
N LEU A 125 -17.44 -21.29 24.06
CA LEU A 125 -16.02 -21.02 24.36
C LEU A 125 -15.55 -21.77 25.61
N SER A 126 -16.45 -22.02 26.56
CA SER A 126 -16.16 -22.78 27.79
C SER A 126 -16.32 -24.29 27.62
N ALA A 127 -17.01 -24.73 26.57
CA ALA A 127 -17.13 -26.13 26.16
C ALA A 127 -15.90 -26.54 25.33
#